data_AF-A0A5S6QFX1-F1
#
_entry.id   AF-A0A5S6QFX1-F1
#
_cell.length_a   1.000
_cell.length_b   1.000
_cell.length_c   1.000
_cell.angle_alpha   90.00
_cell.angle_beta   90.00
_cell.angle_gamma   90.00
#
_symmetry.space_group_name_H-M   'P 1'
#
loop_
_entity.id
_entity.type
_entity.pdbx_description
1 polymer ?
#
loop_
_entity_poly.entity_id
_entity_poly.type
_entity_poly.pdbx_seq_one_letter_code
_entity_poly.pdbx_strand_id
1 'polypeptide(L)'
;MKYLRVEFNPFGRRRDQVSKANDLIGKICKAELKPQQKVEMIRTNLLPRLLYTLTLGNPLANAAATIDKLVRQSVKELLHLPSTTTSDDFFYIPKAEGGLGFVNLRRTTDFCLLTLLKRMESMQKLKSKLLLRLGVHTLTNAQLIAAKKRIAEERKARFMATYQRVCYHEFSERCSNEWITGERMTERSYISIKARTNLVPTRLQTHRGRADLADQNVRCRRCGDISGAPESLVHVTQTCSFTQELVIRRNDMVAGKIASMAEAAGYECLREPILRHSGLTLKPDLILVKETKAFIVDVAVPFETRDSLARRYAEKRRKYVALKEAVIELTKTKECDTGAIVIGARGAWCAKNDETLAELNIPISRHMKALLCLMVLERTNQIISWCMRSSEIVHRHRALARAHTHLRRTNQK
;
A
#
# COMPACT_ATOMS: atom_id res chain seq x y z
N MET A 1 40.00 -21.76 0.67
CA MET A 1 39.20 -23.00 0.79
C MET A 1 37.72 -22.65 1.00
N LYS A 2 36.77 -23.44 0.49
CA LYS A 2 35.32 -23.22 0.69
C LYS A 2 34.73 -24.42 1.42
N TYR A 3 34.16 -24.20 2.60
CA TYR A 3 33.58 -25.26 3.44
C TYR A 3 32.19 -24.82 3.92
N LEU A 4 31.17 -25.67 3.71
CA LEU A 4 29.75 -25.37 4.02
C LEU A 4 29.26 -24.01 3.47
N ARG A 5 29.72 -23.64 2.27
CA ARG A 5 29.46 -22.34 1.60
C ARG A 5 30.01 -21.11 2.34
N VAL A 6 30.89 -21.30 3.31
CA VAL A 6 31.71 -20.26 3.96
C VAL A 6 33.12 -20.31 3.37
N GLU A 7 33.69 -19.15 3.10
CA GLU A 7 35.05 -19.04 2.54
C GLU A 7 36.09 -18.84 3.64
N PHE A 8 37.24 -19.48 3.47
CA PHE A 8 38.36 -19.45 4.39
C PHE A 8 39.62 -18.97 3.66
N ASN A 9 40.33 -18.03 4.28
CA ASN A 9 41.67 -17.59 3.93
C ASN A 9 42.71 -18.28 4.86
N PRO A 10 44.02 -18.17 4.59
CA PRO A 10 45.05 -18.77 5.45
C PRO A 10 45.02 -18.30 6.91
N PHE A 11 44.37 -17.17 7.18
CA PHE A 11 44.21 -16.57 8.51
C PHE A 11 42.84 -16.87 9.16
N GLY A 12 42.05 -17.78 8.60
CA GLY A 12 40.73 -18.18 9.12
C GLY A 12 39.55 -17.89 8.19
N ARG A 13 38.39 -17.49 8.74
CA ARG A 13 37.17 -17.25 7.95
C ARG A 13 37.25 -15.89 7.24
N ARG A 14 36.93 -15.84 5.94
CA ARG A 14 36.81 -14.58 5.16
C ARG A 14 35.67 -13.73 5.71
N ARG A 15 35.96 -12.44 5.91
CA ARG A 15 35.04 -11.45 6.50
C ARG A 15 34.43 -10.47 5.46
N ASP A 16 34.40 -10.87 4.19
CA ASP A 16 33.94 -10.08 3.02
C ASP A 16 32.42 -10.16 2.77
N GLN A 17 31.64 -10.48 3.81
CA GLN A 17 30.19 -10.75 3.69
C GLN A 17 29.40 -9.56 3.14
N VAL A 18 29.81 -8.32 3.47
CA VAL A 18 29.16 -7.09 2.99
C VAL A 18 29.42 -6.86 1.50
N SER A 19 30.67 -7.03 1.05
CA SER A 19 31.04 -6.90 -0.37
C SER A 19 30.31 -7.94 -1.21
N LYS A 20 30.29 -9.21 -0.78
CA LYS A 20 29.53 -10.27 -1.45
C LYS A 20 28.03 -9.98 -1.52
N ALA A 21 27.46 -9.46 -0.42
CA ALA A 21 26.05 -9.09 -0.42
C ALA A 21 25.79 -7.96 -1.43
N ASN A 22 26.66 -6.95 -1.49
CA ASN A 22 26.57 -5.86 -2.45
C ASN A 22 26.65 -6.37 -3.90
N ASP A 23 27.57 -7.30 -4.20
CA ASP A 23 27.70 -7.88 -5.54
C ASP A 23 26.45 -8.68 -5.94
N LEU A 24 25.90 -9.46 -5.01
CA LEU A 24 24.67 -10.23 -5.26
C LEU A 24 23.46 -9.30 -5.47
N ILE A 25 23.34 -8.24 -4.68
CA ILE A 25 22.30 -7.22 -4.86
C ILE A 25 22.47 -6.54 -6.21
N GLY A 26 23.70 -6.13 -6.57
CA GLY A 26 24.03 -5.51 -7.84
C GLY A 26 23.67 -6.39 -9.04
N LYS A 27 23.92 -7.71 -8.96
CA LYS A 27 23.50 -8.68 -9.99
C LYS A 27 21.98 -8.73 -10.16
N ILE A 28 21.23 -8.76 -9.05
CA ILE A 28 19.76 -8.76 -9.11
C ILE A 28 19.22 -7.44 -9.67
N CYS A 29 19.82 -6.31 -9.29
CA CYS A 29 19.42 -5.01 -9.80
C CYS A 29 19.67 -4.89 -11.32
N LYS A 30 20.77 -5.46 -11.83
CA LYS A 30 21.11 -5.47 -13.26
C LYS A 30 20.35 -6.49 -14.09
N ALA A 31 19.76 -7.52 -13.48
CA ALA A 31 19.02 -8.53 -14.21
C ALA A 31 17.83 -7.93 -14.99
N GLU A 32 17.53 -8.49 -16.16
CA GLU A 32 16.38 -8.10 -17.01
C GLU A 32 15.07 -8.67 -16.45
N LEU A 33 14.75 -8.29 -15.22
CA LEU A 33 13.55 -8.69 -14.49
C LEU A 33 12.70 -7.48 -14.16
N LYS A 34 11.38 -7.72 -14.06
CA LYS A 34 10.46 -6.68 -13.59
C LYS A 34 10.79 -6.28 -12.15
N PRO A 35 10.60 -5.01 -11.74
CA PRO A 35 10.91 -4.55 -10.39
C PRO A 35 10.28 -5.41 -9.28
N GLN A 36 9.07 -5.94 -9.53
CA GLN A 36 8.35 -6.81 -8.61
C GLN A 36 9.07 -8.14 -8.39
N GLN A 37 9.52 -8.75 -9.49
CA GLN A 37 10.28 -9.99 -9.47
C GLN A 37 11.62 -9.81 -8.77
N LYS A 38 12.28 -8.66 -8.94
CA LYS A 38 13.52 -8.32 -8.24
C LYS A 38 13.30 -8.23 -6.72
N VAL A 39 12.26 -7.52 -6.28
CA VAL A 39 11.90 -7.41 -4.86
C VAL A 39 11.57 -8.78 -4.26
N GLU A 40 10.81 -9.59 -5.00
CA GLU A 40 10.49 -10.96 -4.59
C GLU A 40 11.75 -11.82 -4.45
N MET A 41 12.62 -11.81 -5.46
CA MET A 41 13.89 -12.56 -5.46
C MET A 41 14.81 -12.15 -4.31
N ILE A 42 14.88 -10.85 -3.99
CA ILE A 42 15.62 -10.37 -2.82
C ILE A 42 15.03 -10.99 -1.55
N ARG A 43 13.70 -10.95 -1.41
CA ARG A 43 12.99 -11.38 -0.20
C ARG A 43 13.04 -12.89 0.01
N THR A 44 12.78 -13.70 -1.02
CA THR A 44 12.62 -15.16 -0.92
C THR A 44 13.92 -15.92 -1.12
N ASN A 45 14.85 -15.42 -1.94
CA ASN A 45 16.05 -16.17 -2.29
C ASN A 45 17.31 -15.55 -1.67
N LEU A 46 17.48 -14.23 -1.78
CA LEU A 46 18.69 -13.56 -1.29
C LEU A 46 18.75 -13.49 0.23
N LEU A 47 17.68 -13.00 0.89
CA LEU A 47 17.69 -12.83 2.35
C LEU A 47 17.91 -14.15 3.11
N PRO A 48 17.28 -15.28 2.77
CA PRO A 48 17.55 -16.55 3.46
C PRO A 48 18.99 -17.03 3.26
N ARG A 49 19.55 -16.84 2.05
CA ARG A 49 20.95 -17.16 1.77
C ARG A 49 21.90 -16.32 2.62
N LEU A 50 21.65 -15.01 2.72
CA LEU A 50 22.45 -14.10 3.55
C LEU A 50 22.29 -14.43 5.04
N LEU A 51 21.09 -14.76 5.50
CA LEU A 51 20.83 -15.16 6.88
C LEU A 51 21.64 -16.41 7.27
N TYR A 52 21.69 -17.41 6.38
CA TYR A 52 22.50 -18.62 6.59
C TYR A 52 23.98 -18.27 6.75
N THR A 53 24.52 -17.47 5.83
CA THR A 53 25.92 -17.02 5.88
C THR A 53 26.23 -16.19 7.12
N LEU A 54 25.33 -15.29 7.53
CA LEU A 54 25.49 -14.46 8.73
C LEU A 54 25.41 -15.27 10.03
N THR A 55 24.60 -16.33 10.06
CA THR A 55 24.46 -17.18 11.24
C THR A 55 25.68 -18.09 11.44
N LEU A 56 26.20 -18.68 10.37
CA LEU A 56 27.31 -19.64 10.46
C LEU A 56 28.69 -19.03 10.22
N GLY A 57 28.77 -17.89 9.54
CA GLY A 57 30.00 -17.33 8.99
C GLY A 57 30.84 -16.47 9.94
N ASN A 58 30.47 -16.37 11.23
CA ASN A 58 31.09 -15.45 12.21
C ASN A 58 31.25 -14.01 11.67
N PRO A 59 30.14 -13.27 11.50
CA PRO A 59 30.11 -11.97 10.82
C PRO A 59 30.90 -10.90 11.59
N LEU A 60 31.43 -9.92 10.86
CA LEU A 60 31.94 -8.69 11.46
C LEU A 60 30.83 -7.98 12.26
N ALA A 61 31.22 -7.25 13.30
CA ALA A 61 30.30 -6.37 14.01
C ALA A 61 29.59 -5.44 13.01
N ASN A 62 28.27 -5.31 13.15
CA ASN A 62 27.40 -4.52 12.28
C ASN A 62 27.24 -4.98 10.82
N ALA A 63 27.89 -6.07 10.36
CA ALA A 63 27.74 -6.55 8.98
C ALA A 63 26.28 -6.78 8.58
N ALA A 64 25.49 -7.44 9.43
CA ALA A 64 24.07 -7.66 9.20
C ALA A 64 23.27 -6.34 9.10
N ALA A 65 23.64 -5.33 9.89
CA ALA A 65 22.98 -4.01 9.87
C ALA A 65 23.30 -3.22 8.59
N THR A 66 24.56 -3.30 8.13
CA THR A 66 25.00 -2.69 6.88
C THR A 66 24.31 -3.35 5.69
N ILE A 67 24.21 -4.68 5.67
CA ILE A 67 23.49 -5.42 4.62
C ILE A 67 22.00 -5.07 4.64
N ASP A 68 21.35 -5.02 5.82
CA ASP A 68 19.97 -4.57 5.95
C ASP A 68 19.78 -3.16 5.34
N LYS A 69 20.72 -2.24 5.54
CA LYS A 69 20.68 -0.89 4.95
C LYS A 69 20.81 -0.93 3.43
N LEU A 70 21.77 -1.69 2.89
CA LEU A 70 21.97 -1.85 1.45
C LEU A 70 20.73 -2.42 0.77
N VAL A 71 20.15 -3.48 1.35
CA VAL A 71 18.90 -4.07 0.83
C VAL A 71 17.78 -3.04 0.81
N ARG A 72 17.58 -2.26 1.89
CA ARG A 72 16.55 -1.22 1.90
C ARG A 72 16.81 -0.14 0.84
N GLN A 73 18.06 0.30 0.66
CA GLN A 73 18.41 1.30 -0.35
C GLN A 73 18.12 0.81 -1.76
N SER A 74 18.56 -0.40 -2.11
CA SER A 74 18.30 -0.98 -3.43
C SER A 74 16.82 -1.22 -3.68
N VAL A 75 16.05 -1.66 -2.69
CA VAL A 75 14.58 -1.81 -2.83
C VAL A 75 13.90 -0.44 -2.98
N LYS A 76 14.36 0.60 -2.28
CA LYS A 76 13.86 1.97 -2.46
C LYS A 76 14.09 2.44 -3.91
N GLU A 77 15.26 2.18 -4.47
CA GLU A 77 15.59 2.52 -5.87
C GLU A 77 14.74 1.75 -6.88
N LEU A 78 14.64 0.42 -6.72
CA LEU A 78 13.83 -0.45 -7.59
C LEU A 78 12.35 -0.06 -7.63
N LEU A 79 11.81 0.43 -6.50
CA LEU A 79 10.42 0.88 -6.37
C LEU A 79 10.27 2.41 -6.49
N HIS A 80 11.32 3.12 -6.90
CA HIS A 80 11.32 4.58 -7.01
C HIS A 80 10.83 5.31 -5.73
N LEU A 81 11.00 4.72 -4.55
CA LEU A 81 10.57 5.29 -3.28
C LEU A 81 11.57 6.37 -2.82
N PRO A 82 11.10 7.45 -2.16
CA PRO A 82 12.00 8.47 -1.59
C PRO A 82 13.00 7.85 -0.61
N SER A 83 14.29 8.07 -0.84
CA SER A 83 15.39 7.44 -0.08
C SER A 83 15.36 7.83 1.41
N THR A 84 15.10 9.10 1.70
CA THR A 84 15.14 9.70 3.04
C THR A 84 13.80 9.67 3.76
N THR A 85 12.69 9.84 3.04
CA THR A 85 11.39 10.00 3.67
C THR A 85 10.74 8.67 4.03
N THR A 86 10.98 7.60 3.27
CA THR A 86 10.34 6.29 3.48
C THR A 86 10.76 5.67 4.83
N SER A 87 9.78 5.32 5.67
CA SER A 87 10.03 4.68 6.96
C SER A 87 10.71 3.32 6.77
N ASP A 88 11.78 3.07 7.54
CA ASP A 88 12.50 1.81 7.52
C ASP A 88 11.67 0.67 8.13
N ASP A 89 10.77 0.96 9.08
CA ASP A 89 9.92 -0.05 9.72
C ASP A 89 8.91 -0.66 8.73
N PHE A 90 8.47 0.10 7.71
CA PHE A 90 7.53 -0.36 6.67
C PHE A 90 8.02 -1.60 5.91
N PHE A 91 9.34 -1.73 5.72
CA PHE A 91 9.94 -2.87 5.04
C PHE A 91 9.70 -4.18 5.78
N TYR A 92 9.69 -4.13 7.11
CA TYR A 92 9.65 -5.30 7.98
C TYR A 92 8.23 -5.68 8.41
N ILE A 93 7.23 -4.85 8.14
CA ILE A 93 5.83 -5.15 8.41
C ILE A 93 5.37 -6.30 7.49
N PRO A 94 4.61 -7.30 8.01
CA PRO A 94 4.12 -8.42 7.20
C PRO A 94 3.25 -7.96 6.01
N LYS A 95 3.33 -8.70 4.90
CA LYS A 95 2.50 -8.45 3.71
C LYS A 95 1.01 -8.55 4.00
N ALA A 96 0.62 -9.44 4.92
CA ALA A 96 -0.78 -9.59 5.34
C ALA A 96 -1.35 -8.31 5.99
N GLU A 97 -0.48 -7.45 6.53
CA GLU A 97 -0.86 -6.17 7.14
C GLU A 97 -0.54 -4.96 6.24
N GLY A 98 -0.09 -5.18 5.00
CA GLY A 98 0.18 -4.08 4.06
C GLY A 98 1.63 -3.61 3.99
N GLY A 99 2.56 -4.27 4.67
CA GLY A 99 4.00 -4.02 4.55
C GLY A 99 4.70 -4.84 3.46
N LEU A 100 6.01 -4.69 3.31
CA LEU A 100 6.78 -5.44 2.29
C LEU A 100 7.25 -6.84 2.75
N GLY A 101 7.17 -7.15 4.05
CA GLY A 101 7.47 -8.47 4.61
C GLY A 101 8.93 -8.90 4.50
N PHE A 102 9.87 -7.96 4.55
CA PHE A 102 11.29 -8.26 4.60
C PHE A 102 11.69 -8.82 5.97
N VAL A 103 12.69 -9.70 5.97
CA VAL A 103 13.33 -10.16 7.20
C VAL A 103 14.41 -9.17 7.59
N ASN A 104 14.43 -8.74 8.86
CA ASN A 104 15.54 -7.96 9.39
C ASN A 104 16.70 -8.90 9.74
N LEU A 105 17.78 -8.86 8.95
CA LEU A 105 18.89 -9.79 9.08
C LEU A 105 19.56 -9.66 10.44
N ARG A 106 19.75 -8.43 10.96
CA ARG A 106 20.40 -8.22 12.27
C ARG A 106 19.68 -8.96 13.38
N ARG A 107 18.37 -8.73 13.55
CA ARG A 107 17.59 -9.33 14.64
C ARG A 107 17.36 -10.82 14.42
N THR A 108 17.09 -11.25 13.20
CA THR A 108 16.87 -12.68 12.93
C THR A 108 18.14 -13.50 13.15
N THR A 109 19.31 -12.97 12.78
CA THR A 109 20.60 -13.62 13.08
C THR A 109 20.80 -13.76 14.59
N ASP A 110 20.52 -12.71 15.39
CA ASP A 110 20.61 -12.78 16.86
C ASP A 110 19.71 -13.92 17.42
N PHE A 111 18.47 -14.06 16.92
CA PHE A 111 17.57 -15.16 17.32
C PHE A 111 18.06 -16.55 16.87
N CYS A 112 18.57 -16.68 15.65
CA CYS A 112 19.13 -17.93 15.14
C CYS A 112 20.35 -18.36 15.96
N LEU A 113 21.25 -17.42 16.27
CA LEU A 113 22.41 -17.67 17.12
C LEU A 113 22.00 -18.12 18.53
N LEU A 114 21.03 -17.47 19.17
CA LEU A 114 20.52 -17.92 20.47
C LEU A 114 19.93 -19.34 20.41
N THR A 115 19.25 -19.69 19.32
CA THR A 115 18.69 -21.03 19.12
C THR A 115 19.79 -22.08 18.98
N LEU A 116 20.89 -21.76 18.30
CA LEU A 116 22.07 -22.63 18.21
C LEU A 116 22.79 -22.74 19.56
N LEU A 117 22.97 -21.63 20.26
CA LEU A 117 23.60 -21.57 21.58
C LEU A 117 22.80 -22.28 22.66
N LYS A 118 21.50 -22.50 22.48
CA LYS A 118 20.70 -23.36 23.37
C LYS A 118 21.29 -24.77 23.49
N ARG A 119 21.95 -25.25 22.43
CA ARG A 119 22.54 -26.59 22.35
C ARG A 119 24.02 -26.65 22.77
N MET A 120 24.63 -25.50 23.12
CA MET A 120 26.07 -25.40 23.40
C MET A 120 26.32 -24.66 24.71
N GLU A 121 27.04 -25.29 25.65
CA GLU A 121 27.33 -24.69 26.97
C GLU A 121 28.53 -23.74 26.97
N SER A 122 29.42 -23.84 25.99
CA SER A 122 30.75 -23.21 25.99
C SER A 122 30.77 -21.69 25.73
N MET A 123 29.66 -21.07 25.31
CA MET A 123 29.63 -19.68 24.81
C MET A 123 28.74 -18.74 25.63
N GLN A 124 28.87 -18.79 26.96
CA GLN A 124 28.00 -18.02 27.89
C GLN A 124 28.10 -16.50 27.72
N LYS A 125 29.30 -15.93 27.51
CA LYS A 125 29.49 -14.48 27.34
C LYS A 125 28.70 -13.93 26.14
N LEU A 126 28.73 -14.64 25.00
CA LEU A 126 28.00 -14.25 23.80
C LEU A 126 26.48 -14.40 24.01
N LYS A 127 26.05 -15.49 24.66
CA LYS A 127 24.66 -15.74 25.03
C LYS A 127 24.09 -14.60 25.88
N SER A 128 24.77 -14.20 26.95
CA SER A 128 24.33 -13.09 27.82
C SER A 128 24.22 -11.77 27.07
N LYS A 129 25.18 -11.45 26.19
CA LYS A 129 25.16 -10.22 25.37
C LYS A 129 23.98 -10.19 24.39
N LEU A 130 23.65 -11.32 23.77
CA LEU A 130 22.51 -11.44 22.85
C LEU A 130 21.17 -11.38 23.58
N LEU A 131 21.07 -12.04 24.72
CA LEU A 131 19.90 -11.99 25.62
C LEU A 131 19.59 -10.56 26.06
N LEU A 132 20.61 -9.81 26.52
CA LEU A 132 20.46 -8.39 26.87
C LEU A 132 19.99 -7.54 25.70
N ARG A 133 20.60 -7.72 24.51
CA ARG A 133 20.26 -6.95 23.30
C ARG A 133 18.83 -7.18 22.80
N LEU A 134 18.29 -8.38 23.02
CA LEU A 134 16.92 -8.74 22.66
C LEU A 134 15.94 -8.54 23.84
N GLY A 135 16.44 -8.14 25.01
CA GLY A 135 15.67 -7.97 26.25
C GLY A 135 15.00 -9.26 26.72
N VAL A 136 15.71 -10.39 26.64
CA VAL A 136 15.23 -11.71 27.04
C VAL A 136 16.04 -12.18 28.24
N HIS A 137 15.38 -12.58 29.33
CA HIS A 137 16.06 -13.00 30.56
C HIS A 137 16.34 -14.51 30.60
N THR A 138 15.48 -15.34 30.01
CA THR A 138 15.62 -16.80 30.00
C THR A 138 15.50 -17.38 28.59
N LEU A 139 16.33 -18.39 28.29
CA LEU A 139 16.46 -18.97 26.95
C LEU A 139 15.44 -20.11 26.73
N THR A 140 14.16 -19.80 26.91
CA THR A 140 13.04 -20.72 26.64
C THR A 140 12.40 -20.42 25.29
N ASN A 141 11.78 -21.42 24.66
CA ASN A 141 11.12 -21.23 23.36
C ASN A 141 9.99 -20.20 23.47
N ALA A 142 9.23 -20.22 24.57
CA ALA A 142 8.16 -19.28 24.84
C ALA A 142 8.67 -17.83 24.92
N GLN A 143 9.78 -17.59 25.62
CA GLN A 143 10.38 -16.27 25.77
C GLN A 143 10.97 -15.75 24.44
N LEU A 144 11.56 -16.62 23.62
CA LEU A 144 12.01 -16.24 22.28
C LEU A 144 10.84 -15.88 21.35
N ILE A 145 9.72 -16.58 21.43
CA ILE A 145 8.50 -16.26 20.67
C ILE A 145 7.92 -14.92 21.15
N ALA A 146 7.80 -14.73 22.47
CA ALA A 146 7.33 -13.49 23.07
C ALA A 146 8.20 -12.29 22.68
N ALA A 147 9.53 -12.46 22.68
CA ALA A 147 10.47 -11.42 22.26
C ALA A 147 10.35 -11.07 20.77
N LYS A 148 10.15 -12.07 19.90
CA LYS A 148 9.88 -11.84 18.47
C LYS A 148 8.60 -11.03 18.28
N LYS A 149 7.54 -11.39 19.01
CA LYS A 149 6.25 -10.69 18.98
C LYS A 149 6.39 -9.24 19.47
N ARG A 150 7.03 -9.03 20.62
CA ARG A 150 7.31 -7.68 21.17
C ARG A 150 8.08 -6.81 20.17
N ILE A 151 9.16 -7.31 19.58
CA ILE A 151 9.95 -6.53 18.60
C ILE A 151 9.12 -6.20 17.35
N ALA A 152 8.24 -7.10 16.91
CA ALA A 152 7.33 -6.83 15.79
C ALA A 152 6.30 -5.75 16.15
N GLU A 153 5.74 -5.80 17.37
CA GLU A 153 4.80 -4.80 17.88
C GLU A 153 5.46 -3.43 18.07
N GLU A 154 6.67 -3.36 18.63
CA GLU A 154 7.45 -2.12 18.76
C GLU A 154 7.75 -1.49 17.39
N ARG A 155 8.09 -2.30 16.39
CA ARG A 155 8.26 -1.83 14.99
C ARG A 155 6.98 -1.24 14.44
N LYS A 156 5.88 -1.96 14.62
CA LYS A 156 4.56 -1.50 14.20
C LYS A 156 4.21 -0.20 14.90
N ALA A 157 4.44 -0.08 16.21
CA ALA A 157 4.21 1.14 16.98
C ALA A 157 5.04 2.33 16.46
N ARG A 158 6.33 2.13 16.15
CA ARG A 158 7.16 3.17 15.53
C ARG A 158 6.66 3.58 14.16
N PHE A 159 6.27 2.63 13.31
CA PHE A 159 5.65 2.94 12.02
C PHE A 159 4.34 3.72 12.22
N MET A 160 3.51 3.32 13.18
CA MET A 160 2.27 4.00 13.56
C MET A 160 2.48 5.39 14.17
N ALA A 161 3.69 5.74 14.62
CA ALA A 161 4.02 7.11 15.01
C ALA A 161 4.32 8.02 13.81
N THR A 162 4.59 7.46 12.63
CA THR A 162 4.94 8.23 11.42
C THR A 162 3.69 8.75 10.69
N TYR A 163 3.79 9.87 9.97
CA TYR A 163 2.66 10.33 9.15
C TYR A 163 2.25 9.36 8.02
N GLN A 164 3.12 8.40 7.67
CA GLN A 164 2.83 7.42 6.61
C GLN A 164 1.72 6.45 7.01
N ARG A 165 1.43 6.34 8.32
CA ARG A 165 0.38 5.47 8.87
C ARG A 165 -1.05 5.91 8.65
N VAL A 166 -1.30 7.07 8.02
CA VAL A 166 -2.66 7.63 7.90
C VAL A 166 -3.61 6.57 7.34
N CYS A 167 -4.58 6.18 8.18
CA CYS A 167 -5.62 5.17 7.96
C CYS A 167 -5.12 3.74 7.73
N TYR A 168 -3.98 3.38 8.32
CA TYR A 168 -3.46 2.01 8.24
C TYR A 168 -4.46 0.95 8.74
N HIS A 169 -5.31 1.29 9.72
CA HIS A 169 -6.32 0.38 10.25
C HIS A 169 -7.39 -0.02 9.23
N GLU A 170 -7.64 0.79 8.20
CA GLU A 170 -8.59 0.46 7.11
C GLU A 170 -8.05 -0.66 6.20
N PHE A 171 -6.76 -0.97 6.26
CA PHE A 171 -6.15 -2.08 5.51
C PHE A 171 -6.03 -3.36 6.36
N SER A 172 -6.82 -3.50 7.43
CA SER A 172 -6.83 -4.70 8.28
C SER A 172 -7.29 -5.94 7.50
N GLU A 173 -8.22 -5.77 6.57
CA GLU A 173 -8.77 -6.85 5.77
C GLU A 173 -7.71 -7.49 4.87
N ARG A 174 -7.58 -8.82 4.95
CA ARG A 174 -6.51 -9.54 4.25
C ARG A 174 -6.61 -9.39 2.73
N CYS A 175 -7.83 -9.34 2.18
CA CYS A 175 -8.07 -9.12 0.75
C CYS A 175 -7.52 -7.77 0.26
N SER A 176 -7.53 -6.74 1.12
CA SER A 176 -6.96 -5.42 0.82
C SER A 176 -5.46 -5.48 0.56
N ASN A 177 -4.73 -6.48 1.06
CA ASN A 177 -3.27 -6.54 1.00
C ASN A 177 -2.74 -7.58 0.01
N GLU A 178 -3.62 -8.35 -0.63
CA GLU A 178 -3.20 -9.45 -1.52
C GLU A 178 -2.47 -9.00 -2.78
N TRP A 179 -2.68 -7.76 -3.23
CA TRP A 179 -1.95 -7.21 -4.37
C TRP A 179 -0.43 -7.08 -4.12
N ILE A 180 0.00 -7.05 -2.86
CA ILE A 180 1.43 -7.03 -2.46
C ILE A 180 2.04 -8.43 -2.62
N THR A 181 1.22 -9.47 -2.77
CA THR A 181 1.64 -10.87 -2.82
C THR A 181 1.49 -11.47 -4.21
N GLY A 182 2.47 -12.29 -4.61
CA GLY A 182 2.42 -13.06 -5.86
C GLY A 182 2.59 -12.20 -7.11
N GLU A 183 1.98 -12.65 -8.21
CA GLU A 183 2.08 -12.03 -9.54
C GLU A 183 1.16 -10.81 -9.74
N ARG A 184 0.34 -10.47 -8.74
CA ARG A 184 -0.64 -9.37 -8.82
C ARG A 184 -0.01 -7.98 -8.70
N MET A 185 1.26 -7.92 -8.36
CA MET A 185 2.02 -6.67 -8.37
C MET A 185 2.38 -6.37 -9.83
N THR A 186 1.73 -5.35 -10.41
CA THR A 186 1.98 -4.88 -11.78
C THR A 186 3.15 -3.90 -11.83
N GLU A 187 3.68 -3.61 -13.02
CA GLU A 187 4.81 -2.67 -13.22
C GLU A 187 4.60 -1.30 -12.54
N ARG A 188 3.34 -0.86 -12.43
CA ARG A 188 2.95 0.41 -11.82
C ARG A 188 2.68 0.33 -10.31
N SER A 189 2.79 -0.85 -9.69
CA SER A 189 2.51 -1.03 -8.26
C SER A 189 3.43 -0.25 -7.33
N TYR A 190 4.56 0.27 -7.80
CA TYR A 190 5.33 1.22 -6.99
C TYR A 190 4.54 2.49 -6.67
N ILE A 191 3.63 2.92 -7.55
CA ILE A 191 2.69 4.02 -7.30
C ILE A 191 1.70 3.60 -6.22
N SER A 192 1.22 2.35 -6.25
CA SER A 192 0.36 1.80 -5.19
C SER A 192 1.02 1.87 -3.82
N ILE A 193 2.30 1.49 -3.72
CA ILE A 193 3.07 1.55 -2.47
C ILE A 193 3.17 3.01 -2.01
N LYS A 194 3.51 3.94 -2.92
CA LYS A 194 3.55 5.38 -2.61
C LYS A 194 2.19 5.92 -2.16
N ALA A 195 1.09 5.49 -2.78
CA ALA A 195 -0.26 5.89 -2.40
C ALA A 195 -0.60 5.38 -0.99
N ARG A 196 -0.28 4.12 -0.70
CA ARG A 196 -0.46 3.49 0.63
C ARG A 196 0.30 4.20 1.73
N THR A 197 1.54 4.58 1.47
CA THR A 197 2.42 5.23 2.46
C THR A 197 2.39 6.75 2.40
N ASN A 198 1.48 7.38 1.64
CA ASN A 198 1.41 8.83 1.44
C ASN A 198 2.74 9.45 0.95
N LEU A 199 3.47 8.72 0.11
CA LEU A 199 4.75 9.13 -0.51
C LEU A 199 4.60 9.54 -1.98
N VAL A 200 3.37 9.66 -2.49
CA VAL A 200 3.13 10.25 -3.81
C VAL A 200 3.62 11.70 -3.77
N PRO A 201 4.44 12.15 -4.76
CA PRO A 201 5.02 13.49 -4.78
C PRO A 201 3.98 14.54 -5.20
N THR A 202 2.93 14.69 -4.39
CA THR A 202 2.04 15.84 -4.47
C THR A 202 2.77 17.08 -3.92
N ARG A 203 2.30 18.28 -4.28
CA ARG A 203 2.92 19.52 -3.77
C ARG A 203 2.84 19.62 -2.25
N LEU A 204 1.72 19.23 -1.63
CA LEU A 204 1.64 19.15 -0.16
C LEU A 204 2.66 18.19 0.46
N GLN A 205 2.91 17.05 -0.18
CA GLN A 205 3.89 16.09 0.33
C GLN A 205 5.34 16.58 0.10
N THR A 206 5.60 17.23 -1.03
CA THR A 206 6.94 17.75 -1.39
C THR A 206 7.34 18.94 -0.51
N HIS A 207 6.37 19.79 -0.17
CA HIS A 207 6.57 20.97 0.67
C HIS A 207 6.22 20.71 2.15
N ARG A 208 6.05 19.44 2.56
CA ARG A 208 5.75 19.07 3.94
C ARG A 208 6.79 19.67 4.89
N GLY A 209 6.31 20.44 5.88
CA GLY A 209 7.15 21.09 6.89
C GLY A 209 7.95 22.29 6.37
N ARG A 210 7.66 22.79 5.15
CA ARG A 210 8.34 23.94 4.53
C ARG A 210 7.40 25.02 4.01
N ALA A 211 6.12 24.71 3.80
CA ALA A 211 5.13 25.67 3.31
C ALA A 211 3.84 25.52 4.11
N ASP A 212 3.17 26.65 4.33
CA ASP A 212 1.82 26.69 4.90
C ASP A 212 0.78 26.21 3.89
N LEU A 213 -0.37 25.76 4.39
CA LEU A 213 -1.48 25.28 3.55
C LEU A 213 -2.05 26.36 2.62
N ALA A 214 -1.86 27.64 2.97
CA ALA A 214 -2.27 28.79 2.17
C ALA A 214 -1.27 29.20 1.08
N ASP A 215 -0.07 28.60 1.06
CA ASP A 215 0.96 28.92 0.08
C ASP A 215 0.51 28.53 -1.35
N GLN A 216 0.75 29.41 -2.31
CA GLN A 216 0.53 29.13 -3.73
C GLN A 216 1.33 27.91 -4.21
N ASN A 217 2.50 27.66 -3.61
CA ASN A 217 3.35 26.53 -3.93
C ASN A 217 2.71 25.16 -3.62
N VAL A 218 1.73 25.11 -2.72
CA VAL A 218 1.02 23.86 -2.39
C VAL A 218 -0.25 23.65 -3.19
N ARG A 219 -0.70 24.64 -3.98
CA ARG A 219 -1.91 24.55 -4.81
C ARG A 219 -1.82 23.44 -5.84
N CYS A 220 -2.94 22.81 -6.18
CA CYS A 220 -3.03 21.78 -7.21
C CYS A 220 -2.41 22.24 -8.54
N ARG A 221 -1.53 21.43 -9.14
CA ARG A 221 -0.90 21.75 -10.43
C ARG A 221 -1.87 21.80 -11.61
N ARG A 222 -3.14 21.44 -11.40
CA ARG A 222 -4.20 21.38 -12.41
C ARG A 222 -5.25 22.46 -12.15
N CYS A 223 -6.09 22.27 -11.14
CA CYS A 223 -7.14 23.23 -10.81
C CYS A 223 -6.72 24.31 -9.81
N GLY A 224 -5.49 24.32 -9.30
CA GLY A 224 -5.10 25.19 -8.19
C GLY A 224 -5.28 26.67 -8.49
N ASP A 225 -5.11 27.07 -9.75
CA ASP A 225 -5.28 28.46 -10.19
C ASP A 225 -6.76 28.89 -10.19
N ILE A 226 -7.68 27.94 -10.40
CA ILE A 226 -9.14 28.19 -10.46
C ILE A 226 -9.80 27.98 -9.10
N SER A 227 -9.45 26.89 -8.42
CA SER A 227 -10.11 26.41 -7.20
C SER A 227 -9.43 26.85 -5.91
N GLY A 228 -8.17 27.31 -5.98
CA GLY A 228 -7.32 27.53 -4.80
C GLY A 228 -6.99 26.26 -4.01
N ALA A 229 -7.46 25.08 -4.42
CA ALA A 229 -7.35 23.85 -3.66
C ALA A 229 -5.88 23.37 -3.55
N PRO A 230 -5.43 22.91 -2.38
CA PRO A 230 -4.10 22.36 -2.22
C PRO A 230 -3.96 20.96 -2.85
N GLU A 231 -2.78 20.66 -3.38
CA GLU A 231 -2.48 19.38 -4.02
C GLU A 231 -2.24 18.28 -2.98
N SER A 232 -3.33 17.71 -2.46
CA SER A 232 -3.30 16.49 -1.66
C SER A 232 -3.64 15.28 -2.51
N LEU A 233 -3.25 14.09 -2.04
CA LEU A 233 -3.67 12.84 -2.66
C LEU A 233 -5.20 12.68 -2.61
N VAL A 234 -5.83 13.13 -1.52
CA VAL A 234 -7.30 13.19 -1.36
C VAL A 234 -7.89 14.03 -2.49
N HIS A 235 -7.45 15.27 -2.66
CA HIS A 235 -7.96 16.18 -3.69
C HIS A 235 -7.81 15.59 -5.09
N VAL A 236 -6.60 15.14 -5.45
CA VAL A 236 -6.31 14.59 -6.79
C VAL A 236 -7.18 13.38 -7.13
N THR A 237 -7.51 12.54 -6.14
CA THR A 237 -8.19 11.26 -6.36
C THR A 237 -9.69 11.30 -6.07
N GLN A 238 -10.23 12.44 -5.64
CA GLN A 238 -11.63 12.56 -5.19
C GLN A 238 -12.35 13.80 -5.74
N THR A 239 -11.74 14.99 -5.70
CA THR A 239 -12.47 16.26 -5.89
C THR A 239 -11.87 17.19 -6.92
N CYS A 240 -10.74 16.84 -7.54
CA CYS A 240 -10.14 17.68 -8.57
C CYS A 240 -11.00 17.65 -9.84
N SER A 241 -11.43 18.84 -10.30
CA SER A 241 -12.28 19.00 -11.48
C SER A 241 -11.69 18.37 -12.74
N PHE A 242 -10.36 18.38 -12.85
CA PHE A 242 -9.63 17.82 -13.99
C PHE A 242 -9.50 16.30 -13.98
N THR A 243 -9.71 15.64 -12.83
CA THR A 243 -9.69 14.18 -12.73
C THR A 243 -11.07 13.58 -12.51
N GLN A 244 -12.11 14.42 -12.49
CA GLN A 244 -13.47 14.02 -12.14
C GLN A 244 -14.00 12.87 -13.02
N GLU A 245 -13.78 12.92 -14.33
CA GLU A 245 -14.18 11.83 -15.23
C GLU A 245 -13.48 10.50 -14.90
N LEU A 246 -12.20 10.55 -14.52
CA LEU A 246 -11.44 9.35 -14.14
C LEU A 246 -11.91 8.80 -12.78
N VAL A 247 -12.34 9.69 -11.88
CA VAL A 247 -12.95 9.33 -10.60
C VAL A 247 -14.29 8.62 -10.84
N ILE A 248 -15.13 9.16 -11.72
CA ILE A 248 -16.42 8.55 -12.11
C ILE A 248 -16.17 7.16 -12.72
N ARG A 249 -15.32 7.05 -13.75
CA ARG A 249 -14.98 5.76 -14.37
C ARG A 249 -14.44 4.71 -13.40
N ARG A 250 -13.75 5.13 -12.32
CA ARG A 250 -13.30 4.21 -11.27
C ARG A 250 -14.47 3.65 -10.47
N ASN A 251 -15.44 4.48 -10.12
CA ASN A 251 -16.63 4.05 -9.38
C ASN A 251 -17.50 3.16 -10.27
N ASP A 252 -17.74 3.56 -11.52
CA ASP A 252 -18.55 2.81 -12.50
C ASP A 252 -17.95 1.43 -12.77
N MET A 253 -16.62 1.30 -12.74
CA MET A 253 -15.95 0.01 -12.88
C MET A 253 -16.34 -0.95 -11.75
N VAL A 254 -16.42 -0.47 -10.50
CA VAL A 254 -16.84 -1.29 -9.37
C VAL A 254 -18.34 -1.61 -9.49
N ALA A 255 -19.18 -0.61 -9.79
CA ALA A 255 -20.62 -0.82 -10.00
C ALA A 255 -20.89 -1.85 -11.10
N GLY A 256 -20.21 -1.74 -12.25
CA GLY A 256 -20.33 -2.69 -13.36
C GLY A 256 -19.91 -4.11 -12.97
N LYS A 257 -18.89 -4.28 -12.11
CA LYS A 257 -18.51 -5.59 -11.59
C LYS A 257 -19.53 -6.17 -10.62
N ILE A 258 -20.09 -5.36 -9.73
CA ILE A 258 -21.17 -5.79 -8.83
C ILE A 258 -22.42 -6.17 -9.65
N ALA A 259 -22.78 -5.38 -10.66
CA ALA A 259 -23.88 -5.70 -11.57
C ALA A 259 -23.66 -7.04 -12.29
N SER A 260 -22.46 -7.25 -12.85
CA SER A 260 -22.13 -8.53 -13.53
C SER A 260 -22.25 -9.73 -12.58
N MET A 261 -21.87 -9.56 -11.30
CA MET A 261 -22.00 -10.60 -10.29
C MET A 261 -23.45 -10.85 -9.89
N ALA A 262 -24.25 -9.79 -9.79
CA ALA A 262 -25.67 -9.87 -9.50
C ALA A 262 -26.45 -10.54 -10.66
N GLU A 263 -26.17 -10.15 -11.90
CA GLU A 263 -26.70 -10.78 -13.12
C GLU A 263 -26.39 -12.29 -13.14
N ALA A 264 -25.15 -12.68 -12.83
CA ALA A 264 -24.76 -14.09 -12.72
C ALA A 264 -25.47 -14.85 -11.58
N ALA A 265 -25.93 -14.14 -10.54
CA ALA A 265 -26.73 -14.67 -9.45
C ALA A 265 -28.25 -14.63 -9.74
N GLY A 266 -28.66 -14.23 -10.95
CA GLY A 266 -30.05 -14.18 -11.41
C GLY A 266 -30.80 -12.90 -11.05
N TYR A 267 -30.10 -11.80 -10.77
CA TYR A 267 -30.73 -10.49 -10.59
C TYR A 267 -30.89 -9.74 -11.92
N GLU A 268 -32.04 -9.11 -12.12
CA GLU A 268 -32.18 -8.04 -13.11
C GLU A 268 -31.55 -6.76 -12.56
N CYS A 269 -30.74 -6.07 -13.36
CA CYS A 269 -29.96 -4.92 -12.92
C CYS A 269 -30.34 -3.65 -13.70
N LEU A 270 -30.97 -2.69 -13.02
CA LEU A 270 -31.14 -1.34 -13.55
C LEU A 270 -29.94 -0.48 -13.12
N ARG A 271 -29.23 0.08 -14.10
CA ARG A 271 -28.01 0.87 -13.86
C ARG A 271 -28.34 2.36 -13.91
N GLU A 272 -27.83 3.10 -12.92
CA GLU A 272 -27.91 4.56 -12.87
C GLU A 272 -29.33 5.17 -13.04
N PRO A 273 -30.42 4.59 -12.48
CA PRO A 273 -31.76 5.12 -12.67
C PRO A 273 -31.92 6.49 -11.99
N ILE A 274 -32.62 7.41 -12.65
CA ILE A 274 -32.96 8.71 -12.08
C ILE A 274 -34.34 8.59 -11.43
N LEU A 275 -34.39 8.65 -10.11
CA LEU A 275 -35.61 8.52 -9.34
C LEU A 275 -35.97 9.85 -8.69
N ARG A 276 -37.27 10.18 -8.76
CA ARG A 276 -37.84 11.35 -8.12
C ARG A 276 -38.82 10.90 -7.06
N HIS A 277 -38.58 11.26 -5.81
CA HIS A 277 -39.47 10.93 -4.71
C HIS A 277 -39.42 12.03 -3.64
N SER A 278 -40.59 12.46 -3.16
CA SER A 278 -40.72 13.47 -2.10
C SER A 278 -39.89 14.76 -2.36
N GLY A 279 -39.91 15.25 -3.61
CA GLY A 279 -39.17 16.46 -4.02
C GLY A 279 -37.65 16.28 -4.20
N LEU A 280 -37.10 15.09 -3.89
CA LEU A 280 -35.70 14.76 -4.09
C LEU A 280 -35.51 14.06 -5.45
N THR A 281 -34.48 14.46 -6.19
CA THR A 281 -34.01 13.72 -7.37
C THR A 281 -32.69 13.03 -7.00
N LEU A 282 -32.72 11.71 -6.96
CA LEU A 282 -31.58 10.89 -6.58
C LEU A 282 -31.27 9.87 -7.68
N LYS A 283 -29.98 9.58 -7.85
CA LYS A 283 -29.46 8.66 -8.84
C LYS A 283 -28.58 7.61 -8.13
N PRO A 284 -29.15 6.49 -7.64
CA PRO A 284 -28.34 5.37 -7.16
C PRO A 284 -27.59 4.71 -8.33
N ASP A 285 -26.49 4.00 -8.03
CA ASP A 285 -25.70 3.35 -9.08
C ASP A 285 -26.39 2.11 -9.63
N LEU A 286 -27.04 1.30 -8.78
CA LEU A 286 -27.69 0.06 -9.16
C LEU A 286 -29.02 -0.13 -8.41
N ILE A 287 -30.01 -0.67 -9.11
CA ILE A 287 -31.17 -1.35 -8.52
C ILE A 287 -31.14 -2.79 -8.99
N LEU A 288 -31.10 -3.73 -8.03
CA LEU A 288 -31.05 -5.15 -8.26
C LEU A 288 -32.41 -5.75 -7.93
N VAL A 289 -33.02 -6.45 -8.87
CA VAL A 289 -34.35 -7.05 -8.70
C VAL A 289 -34.26 -8.56 -8.85
N LYS A 290 -34.81 -9.29 -7.89
CA LYS A 290 -34.94 -10.74 -7.96
C LYS A 290 -36.23 -11.17 -7.28
N GLU A 291 -37.07 -11.88 -8.04
CA GLU A 291 -38.38 -12.35 -7.59
C GLU A 291 -39.21 -11.20 -6.99
N THR A 292 -39.53 -11.25 -5.70
CA THR A 292 -40.35 -10.23 -5.03
C THR A 292 -39.55 -9.18 -4.28
N LYS A 293 -38.21 -9.16 -4.42
CA LYS A 293 -37.33 -8.26 -3.68
C LYS A 293 -36.49 -7.37 -4.60
N ALA A 294 -36.42 -6.09 -4.25
CA ALA A 294 -35.52 -5.12 -4.86
C ALA A 294 -34.46 -4.66 -3.86
N PHE A 295 -33.29 -4.29 -4.36
CA PHE A 295 -32.20 -3.71 -3.57
C PHE A 295 -31.61 -2.50 -4.29
N ILE A 296 -31.55 -1.38 -3.59
CA ILE A 296 -30.82 -0.19 -4.05
C ILE A 296 -29.39 -0.33 -3.56
N VAL A 297 -28.42 -0.42 -4.47
CA VAL A 297 -27.00 -0.57 -4.15
C VAL A 297 -26.21 0.58 -4.75
N ASP A 298 -25.54 1.35 -3.89
CA ASP A 298 -24.68 2.45 -4.32
C ASP A 298 -23.22 2.19 -3.95
N VAL A 299 -22.32 2.52 -4.87
CA VAL A 299 -20.90 2.30 -4.78
C VAL A 299 -20.19 3.59 -4.38
N ALA A 300 -19.30 3.49 -3.39
CA ALA A 300 -18.46 4.61 -2.99
C ALA A 300 -16.98 4.21 -2.97
N VAL A 301 -16.14 5.09 -3.54
CA VAL A 301 -14.68 4.95 -3.48
C VAL A 301 -14.03 6.14 -2.75
N PRO A 302 -14.31 6.31 -1.44
CA PRO A 302 -13.76 7.42 -0.68
C PRO A 302 -12.24 7.26 -0.50
N PHE A 303 -11.54 8.38 -0.36
CA PHE A 303 -10.17 8.30 0.15
C PHE A 303 -10.23 7.94 1.64
N GLU A 304 -9.41 6.99 2.09
CA GLU A 304 -9.37 6.60 3.49
C GLU A 304 -8.78 7.77 4.30
N THR A 305 -9.63 8.48 5.03
CA THR A 305 -9.30 9.62 5.91
C THR A 305 -9.60 9.25 7.37
N ARG A 306 -9.68 10.23 8.27
CA ARG A 306 -10.09 9.97 9.66
C ARG A 306 -11.49 9.36 9.76
N ASP A 307 -12.36 9.64 8.79
CA ASP A 307 -13.67 9.00 8.73
C ASP A 307 -13.53 7.56 8.25
N SER A 308 -14.17 6.63 8.97
CA SER A 308 -14.09 5.22 8.62
C SER A 308 -14.85 4.89 7.35
N LEU A 309 -14.43 3.85 6.64
CA LEU A 309 -15.17 3.36 5.48
C LEU A 309 -16.59 2.91 5.86
N ALA A 310 -16.75 2.37 7.08
CA ALA A 310 -18.05 1.98 7.63
C ALA A 310 -19.01 3.17 7.81
N ARG A 311 -18.49 4.37 8.13
CA ARG A 311 -19.32 5.58 8.18
C ARG A 311 -19.86 5.95 6.79
N ARG A 312 -19.01 5.91 5.77
CA ARG A 312 -19.43 6.18 4.37
C ARG A 312 -20.45 5.16 3.87
N TYR A 313 -20.31 3.90 4.26
CA TYR A 313 -21.30 2.86 4.00
C TYR A 313 -22.65 3.24 4.61
N ALA A 314 -22.69 3.62 5.90
CA ALA A 314 -23.93 3.99 6.58
C ALA A 314 -24.57 5.25 5.98
N GLU A 315 -23.78 6.26 5.62
CA GLU A 315 -24.26 7.49 4.97
C GLU A 315 -24.92 7.20 3.62
N LYS A 316 -24.30 6.36 2.78
CA LYS A 316 -24.87 5.94 1.49
C LYS A 316 -26.15 5.13 1.67
N ARG A 317 -26.16 4.17 2.60
CA ARG A 317 -27.36 3.36 2.91
C ARG A 317 -28.52 4.24 3.34
N ARG A 318 -28.27 5.22 4.23
CA ARG A 318 -29.27 6.18 4.71
C ARG A 318 -29.78 7.11 3.61
N LYS A 319 -28.90 7.57 2.72
CA LYS A 319 -29.26 8.50 1.63
C LYS A 319 -30.38 7.97 0.73
N TYR A 320 -30.41 6.67 0.46
CA TYR A 320 -31.36 6.08 -0.47
C TYR A 320 -32.57 5.41 0.18
N VAL A 321 -32.72 5.46 1.51
CA VAL A 321 -33.88 4.87 2.21
C VAL A 321 -35.19 5.48 1.70
N ALA A 322 -35.20 6.79 1.45
CA ALA A 322 -36.37 7.49 0.93
C ALA A 322 -36.82 7.02 -0.46
N LEU A 323 -36.00 6.28 -1.21
CA LEU A 323 -36.37 5.79 -2.54
C LEU A 323 -37.05 4.42 -2.51
N LYS A 324 -37.15 3.75 -1.35
CA LYS A 324 -37.71 2.39 -1.26
C LYS A 324 -39.09 2.27 -1.91
N GLU A 325 -39.99 3.21 -1.62
CA GLU A 325 -41.34 3.22 -2.18
C GLU A 325 -41.35 3.41 -3.71
N ALA A 326 -40.56 4.38 -4.20
CA ALA A 326 -40.44 4.63 -5.64
C ALA A 326 -39.85 3.43 -6.41
N VAL A 327 -38.93 2.69 -5.79
CA VAL A 327 -38.36 1.48 -6.38
C VAL A 327 -39.35 0.32 -6.38
N ILE A 328 -40.13 0.16 -5.31
CA ILE A 328 -41.22 -0.83 -5.24
C ILE A 328 -42.22 -0.59 -6.38
N GLU A 329 -42.63 0.66 -6.60
CA GLU A 329 -43.55 1.01 -7.68
C GLU A 329 -42.93 0.75 -9.06
N LEU A 330 -41.68 1.18 -9.27
CA LEU A 330 -40.97 1.02 -10.54
C LEU A 330 -40.77 -0.45 -10.92
N THR A 331 -40.39 -1.28 -9.95
CA THR A 331 -39.98 -2.69 -10.17
C THR A 331 -41.10 -3.69 -9.91
N LYS A 332 -42.24 -3.23 -9.39
CA LYS A 332 -43.40 -4.05 -9.00
C LYS A 332 -43.06 -5.16 -7.98
N THR A 333 -42.03 -4.95 -7.16
CA THR A 333 -41.63 -5.87 -6.08
C THR A 333 -42.45 -5.67 -4.82
N LYS A 334 -42.36 -6.57 -3.84
CA LYS A 334 -43.05 -6.43 -2.54
C LYS A 334 -42.20 -5.71 -1.50
N GLU A 335 -40.89 -5.91 -1.54
CA GLU A 335 -39.95 -5.38 -0.56
C GLU A 335 -38.78 -4.70 -1.27
N CYS A 336 -38.28 -3.60 -0.69
CA CYS A 336 -37.06 -2.96 -1.13
C CYS A 336 -36.13 -2.65 0.04
N ASP A 337 -34.88 -3.04 -0.10
CA ASP A 337 -33.81 -2.71 0.85
C ASP A 337 -32.73 -1.84 0.23
N THR A 338 -31.91 -1.23 1.09
CA THR A 338 -30.78 -0.40 0.67
C THR A 338 -29.49 -1.03 1.13
N GLY A 339 -28.49 -1.03 0.26
CA GLY A 339 -27.14 -1.52 0.51
C GLY A 339 -26.11 -0.53 -0.04
N ALA A 340 -24.86 -0.75 0.31
CA ALA A 340 -23.76 0.03 -0.24
C ALA A 340 -22.51 -0.84 -0.42
N ILE A 341 -21.68 -0.52 -1.40
CA ILE A 341 -20.37 -1.15 -1.58
C ILE A 341 -19.31 -0.07 -1.50
N VAL A 342 -18.49 -0.12 -0.44
CA VAL A 342 -17.46 0.88 -0.17
C VAL A 342 -16.08 0.26 -0.26
N ILE A 343 -15.26 0.77 -1.18
CA ILE A 343 -13.85 0.36 -1.31
C ILE A 343 -13.01 1.63 -1.21
N GLY A 344 -12.04 1.67 -0.30
CA GLY A 344 -11.17 2.84 -0.18
C GLY A 344 -10.31 3.05 -1.44
N ALA A 345 -10.02 4.32 -1.76
CA ALA A 345 -9.26 4.69 -2.95
C ALA A 345 -7.84 4.10 -3.01
N ARG A 346 -7.26 3.73 -1.86
CA ARG A 346 -5.97 3.03 -1.73
C ARG A 346 -6.14 1.51 -1.63
N GLY A 347 -7.33 0.99 -1.97
CA GLY A 347 -7.64 -0.43 -2.06
C GLY A 347 -7.97 -1.09 -0.72
N ALA A 348 -8.61 -0.37 0.21
CA ALA A 348 -9.15 -0.93 1.44
C ALA A 348 -10.56 -1.51 1.22
N TRP A 349 -10.80 -2.75 1.63
CA TRP A 349 -12.13 -3.35 1.65
C TRP A 349 -12.88 -2.92 2.91
N CYS A 350 -14.10 -2.42 2.78
CA CYS A 350 -14.97 -2.20 3.93
C CYS A 350 -15.62 -3.52 4.35
N ALA A 351 -15.43 -3.95 5.61
CA ALA A 351 -16.04 -5.17 6.13
C ALA A 351 -17.58 -5.16 6.03
N LYS A 352 -18.22 -3.97 6.11
CA LYS A 352 -19.67 -3.79 5.95
C LYS A 352 -20.19 -4.17 4.57
N ASN A 353 -19.34 -4.22 3.54
CA ASN A 353 -19.74 -4.72 2.22
C ASN A 353 -20.23 -6.18 2.30
N ASP A 354 -19.67 -6.96 3.22
CA ASP A 354 -20.04 -8.36 3.37
C ASP A 354 -21.48 -8.51 3.91
N GLU A 355 -21.98 -7.51 4.64
CA GLU A 355 -23.39 -7.45 5.09
C GLU A 355 -24.32 -7.25 3.88
N THR A 356 -24.05 -6.23 3.04
CA THR A 356 -24.83 -6.02 1.80
C THR A 356 -24.79 -7.23 0.88
N LEU A 357 -23.63 -7.86 0.69
CA LEU A 357 -23.50 -9.02 -0.20
C LEU A 357 -24.19 -10.27 0.35
N ALA A 358 -24.22 -10.43 1.68
CA ALA A 358 -24.98 -11.49 2.33
C ALA A 358 -26.49 -11.27 2.22
N GLU A 359 -26.98 -10.04 2.44
CA GLU A 359 -28.38 -9.65 2.22
C GLU A 359 -28.84 -9.95 0.77
N LEU A 360 -27.93 -9.74 -0.20
CA LEU A 360 -28.14 -10.02 -1.62
C LEU A 360 -27.92 -11.50 -2.01
N ASN A 361 -27.50 -12.38 -1.11
CA ASN A 361 -27.12 -13.76 -1.45
C ASN A 361 -26.15 -13.86 -2.66
N ILE A 362 -25.26 -12.87 -2.84
CA ILE A 362 -24.25 -12.88 -3.91
C ILE A 362 -22.96 -13.49 -3.37
N PRO A 363 -22.57 -14.71 -3.80
CA PRO A 363 -21.34 -15.33 -3.33
C PRO A 363 -20.13 -14.57 -3.89
N ILE A 364 -19.29 -14.06 -3.00
CA ILE A 364 -18.04 -13.42 -3.38
C ILE A 364 -16.84 -14.17 -2.80
N SER A 365 -15.97 -14.67 -3.68
CA SER A 365 -14.73 -15.30 -3.24
C SER A 365 -13.77 -14.25 -2.69
N ARG A 366 -12.88 -14.67 -1.78
CA ARG A 366 -11.79 -13.83 -1.29
C ARG A 366 -10.91 -13.28 -2.43
N HIS A 367 -10.72 -14.08 -3.49
CA HIS A 367 -9.97 -13.66 -4.67
C HIS A 367 -10.66 -12.51 -5.40
N MET A 368 -11.98 -12.55 -5.53
CA MET A 368 -12.76 -11.48 -6.16
C MET A 368 -12.73 -10.18 -5.33
N LYS A 369 -12.85 -10.27 -3.99
CA LYS A 369 -12.67 -9.10 -3.10
C LYS A 369 -11.30 -8.44 -3.34
N ALA A 370 -10.24 -9.26 -3.36
CA ALA A 370 -8.89 -8.78 -3.62
C ALA A 370 -8.72 -8.18 -5.02
N LEU A 371 -9.38 -8.75 -6.03
CA LEU A 371 -9.39 -8.20 -7.39
C LEU A 371 -10.06 -6.82 -7.44
N LEU A 372 -11.21 -6.64 -6.80
CA LEU A 372 -11.89 -5.33 -6.75
C LEU A 372 -11.01 -4.27 -6.05
N CYS A 373 -10.38 -4.62 -4.92
CA CYS A 373 -9.42 -3.74 -4.24
C CYS A 373 -8.25 -3.35 -5.15
N LEU A 374 -7.70 -4.32 -5.90
CA LEU A 374 -6.62 -4.07 -6.86
C LEU A 374 -7.08 -3.17 -8.01
N MET A 375 -8.24 -3.45 -8.61
CA MET A 375 -8.78 -2.65 -9.71
C MET A 375 -8.99 -1.19 -9.29
N VAL A 376 -9.57 -0.96 -8.10
CA VAL A 376 -9.73 0.38 -7.53
C VAL A 376 -8.37 1.08 -7.37
N LEU A 377 -7.40 0.38 -6.79
CA LEU A 377 -6.05 0.90 -6.56
C LEU A 377 -5.33 1.24 -7.87
N GLU A 378 -5.47 0.40 -8.91
CA GLU A 378 -4.90 0.64 -10.23
C GLU A 378 -5.54 1.83 -10.94
N ARG A 379 -6.86 1.99 -10.86
CA ARG A 379 -7.56 3.17 -11.38
C ARG A 379 -7.16 4.43 -10.61
N THR A 380 -6.99 4.35 -9.30
CA THR A 380 -6.42 5.45 -8.50
C THR A 380 -5.00 5.79 -8.94
N ASN A 381 -4.15 4.80 -9.26
CA ASN A 381 -2.82 5.05 -9.79
C ASN A 381 -2.86 5.71 -11.18
N GLN A 382 -3.85 5.39 -12.02
CA GLN A 382 -4.05 6.07 -13.31
C GLN A 382 -4.40 7.55 -13.10
N ILE A 383 -5.29 7.85 -12.15
CA ILE A 383 -5.63 9.24 -11.76
C ILE A 383 -4.39 9.98 -11.28
N ILE A 384 -3.62 9.37 -10.37
CA ILE A 384 -2.37 9.94 -9.86
C ILE A 384 -1.41 10.19 -11.02
N SER A 385 -1.16 9.19 -11.87
CA SER A 385 -0.23 9.31 -12.99
C SER A 385 -0.64 10.41 -13.97
N TRP A 386 -1.93 10.49 -14.30
CA TRP A 386 -2.49 11.53 -15.16
C TRP A 386 -2.25 12.92 -14.58
N CYS A 387 -2.56 13.10 -13.29
CA CYS A 387 -2.30 14.35 -12.60
C CYS A 387 -0.80 14.69 -12.64
N MET A 388 0.05 13.68 -12.38
CA MET A 388 1.50 13.85 -12.27
C MET A 388 2.19 14.17 -13.61
N ARG A 389 1.68 13.70 -14.75
CA ARG A 389 2.30 13.88 -16.08
C ARG A 389 2.59 15.33 -16.50
N SER A 390 1.87 16.37 -16.01
CA SER A 390 2.27 17.75 -16.34
C SER A 390 3.53 18.23 -15.65
N SER A 391 4.01 17.52 -14.63
CA SER A 391 5.28 17.91 -14.00
C SER A 391 6.47 17.77 -14.97
N GLU A 392 6.42 16.87 -15.95
CA GLU A 392 7.48 16.77 -16.97
C GLU A 392 7.47 17.95 -17.94
N ILE A 393 6.29 18.44 -18.35
CA ILE A 393 6.16 19.62 -19.20
C ILE A 393 6.57 20.87 -18.41
N VAL A 394 6.12 21.02 -17.16
CA VAL A 394 6.49 22.15 -16.30
C VAL A 394 7.98 22.14 -15.94
N HIS A 395 8.61 20.97 -15.75
CA HIS A 395 10.06 20.87 -15.55
C HIS A 395 10.85 21.22 -16.82
N ARG A 396 10.41 20.80 -18.01
CA ARG A 396 11.04 21.21 -19.28
C ARG A 396 10.91 22.72 -19.52
N HIS A 397 9.74 23.31 -19.29
CA HIS A 397 9.55 24.75 -19.42
C HIS A 397 10.35 25.55 -18.38
N ARG A 398 10.48 25.08 -17.13
CA ARG A 398 11.35 25.72 -16.12
C ARG A 398 12.84 25.55 -16.42
N ALA A 399 13.26 24.43 -17.01
CA ALA A 399 14.64 24.23 -17.45
C ALA A 399 14.99 25.13 -18.66
N LEU A 400 14.09 25.24 -19.63
CA LEU A 400 14.22 26.14 -20.79
C LEU A 400 14.19 27.63 -20.37
N ALA A 401 13.32 28.01 -19.43
CA ALA A 401 13.27 29.37 -18.91
C ALA A 401 14.54 29.76 -18.11
N ARG A 402 15.15 28.79 -17.40
CA ARG A 402 16.45 28.96 -16.71
C ARG A 402 17.63 29.04 -17.69
N ALA A 403 17.59 28.31 -18.80
CA ALA A 403 18.59 28.40 -19.86
C ALA A 403 18.53 29.77 -20.59
N HIS A 404 17.32 30.27 -20.88
CA HIS A 404 17.14 31.59 -21.50
C HIS A 404 17.56 32.76 -20.60
N THR A 405 17.40 32.65 -19.29
CA THR A 405 17.87 33.67 -18.34
C THR A 405 19.39 33.65 -18.13
N HIS A 406 20.03 32.49 -18.29
CA HIS A 406 21.50 32.39 -18.29
C HIS A 406 22.13 32.99 -19.56
N LEU A 407 21.55 32.73 -20.74
CA LEU A 407 22.01 33.27 -22.02
C LEU A 407 21.86 34.81 -22.13
N ARG A 408 20.81 35.38 -21.51
CA ARG A 408 20.65 36.85 -21.45
C ARG A 408 21.66 37.53 -20.53
N ARG A 409 22.17 36.84 -19.51
CA ARG A 409 23.19 37.37 -18.58
C ARG A 409 24.62 37.26 -19.13
N THR A 410 24.88 36.36 -20.07
CA THR A 410 26.20 36.23 -20.73
C THR A 410 26.37 37.19 -21.92
N ASN A 411 25.29 37.67 -22.53
CA ASN A 411 25.33 38.66 -23.61
C ASN A 411 25.27 40.14 -23.14
N GLN A 412 25.42 40.38 -21.84
CA GLN A 412 25.48 41.72 -21.23
C GLN A 412 26.80 41.95 -20.48
N LYS A 413 27.89 41.28 -20.90
CA LYS A 413 29.25 41.58 -20.47
C LYS A 413 30.14 41.86 -21.67
#